data_AF-A0A1F5WXR7-F1
#
_entry.id   AF-A0A1F5WXR7-F1
#
_cell.length_a   1.000
_cell.length_b   1.000
_cell.length_c   1.000
_cell.angle_alpha   90.00
_cell.angle_beta   90.00
_cell.angle_gamma   90.00
#
_symmetry.space_group_name_H-M   'P 1'
#
loop_
_entity.id
_entity.type
_entity.pdbx_description
1 polymer ?
#
loop_
_entity_poly.entity_id
_entity_poly.type
_entity_poly.pdbx_seq_one_letter_code
_entity_poly.pdbx_strand_id
1 'polypeptide(L)'
;MQNTKIVEWVLRIAVFGEFIGHGIFALGFFPSQAIGKSILFLPQKAQWVGWMQNFGISDPALAAKLLMLVGAIDILLAFIVLIRPVRPLLLWMAFWGFWTAIVRPLVGEPIWDFVERWANWGAPLALWYLVKKS
;
A
#
# COMPACT_ATOMS: atom_id res chain seq x y z
N MET A 1 3.74 -2.59 30.53
CA MET A 1 2.89 -1.60 29.81
C MET A 1 3.69 -0.68 28.87
N GLN A 2 4.96 -0.35 29.14
CA GLN A 2 5.81 0.42 28.21
C GLN A 2 6.11 -0.33 26.90
N ASN A 3 6.50 -1.61 26.97
CA ASN A 3 6.83 -2.42 25.79
C ASN A 3 5.66 -2.51 24.81
N THR A 4 4.43 -2.66 25.29
CA THR A 4 3.22 -2.66 24.46
C THR A 4 3.05 -1.35 23.67
N LYS A 5 3.31 -0.20 24.32
CA LYS A 5 3.24 1.11 23.66
C LYS A 5 4.37 1.30 22.64
N ILE A 6 5.56 0.78 22.93
CA ILE A 6 6.68 0.78 21.97
C ILE A 6 6.31 -0.08 20.75
N VAL A 7 5.80 -1.29 20.95
CA VAL A 7 5.35 -2.18 19.87
C VAL A 7 4.24 -1.52 19.03
N GLU A 8 3.28 -0.82 19.66
CA GLU A 8 2.25 -0.07 18.92
C GLU A 8 2.88 0.97 18.00
N TRP A 9 3.83 1.77 18.48
CA TRP A 9 4.50 2.77 17.66
C TRP A 9 5.35 2.17 16.53
N VAL A 10 6.07 1.09 16.81
CA VAL A 10 6.82 0.36 15.78
C VAL A 10 5.88 -0.12 14.68
N LEU A 11 4.74 -0.71 15.04
CA LEU A 11 3.75 -1.17 14.08
C LEU A 11 3.10 -0.02 13.30
N ARG A 12 2.78 1.11 13.95
CA ARG A 12 2.27 2.31 13.26
C ARG A 12 3.25 2.80 12.20
N ILE A 13 4.54 2.87 12.53
CA ILE A 13 5.59 3.31 11.60
C ILE A 13 5.76 2.31 10.46
N ALA A 14 5.73 1.01 10.75
CA ALA A 14 5.82 -0.04 9.73
C ALA A 14 4.65 0.04 8.74
N VAL A 15 3.41 0.13 9.24
CA VAL A 15 2.21 0.28 8.42
C VAL A 15 2.23 1.58 7.63
N PHE A 16 2.65 2.69 8.25
CA PHE A 16 2.82 3.97 7.57
C PHE A 16 3.80 3.87 6.40
N GLY A 17 4.99 3.29 6.63
CA GLY A 17 6.04 3.16 5.61
C GLY A 17 5.60 2.31 4.41
N GLU A 18 4.86 1.24 4.67
CA GLU A 18 4.35 0.37 3.62
C GLU A 18 3.25 1.06 2.78
N PHE A 19 2.24 1.67 3.42
CA PHE A 19 1.17 2.36 2.70
C PHE A 19 1.64 3.64 2.00
N ILE A 20 2.54 4.43 2.60
CA ILE A 20 3.05 5.64 1.94
C ILE A 20 3.90 5.28 0.71
N GLY A 21 4.69 4.21 0.78
CA GLY A 21 5.46 3.71 -0.35
C GLY A 21 4.57 3.25 -1.50
N HIS A 22 3.55 2.43 -1.20
CA HIS A 22 2.56 2.02 -2.21
C HIS A 22 1.82 3.22 -2.80
N GLY A 23 1.37 4.13 -1.95
CA GLY A 23 0.66 5.34 -2.39
C GLY A 23 1.48 6.21 -3.33
N ILE A 24 2.77 6.40 -3.02
CA ILE A 24 3.69 7.17 -3.87
C ILE A 24 3.91 6.48 -5.23
N PHE A 25 4.10 5.15 -5.27
CA PHE A 25 4.26 4.41 -6.53
C PHE A 25 2.98 4.40 -7.38
N ALA A 26 1.81 4.40 -6.74
CA ALA A 26 0.51 4.44 -7.40
C ALA A 26 0.15 5.85 -7.89
N LEU A 27 0.57 6.91 -7.19
CA LEU A 27 0.41 8.30 -7.65
C LEU A 27 1.41 8.70 -8.72
N GLY A 28 2.60 8.08 -8.73
CA GLY A 28 3.70 8.48 -9.62
C GLY A 28 4.61 9.57 -9.04
N PHE A 29 4.73 9.67 -7.72
CA PHE A 29 5.57 10.69 -7.04
C PHE A 29 6.91 10.12 -6.53
N PHE A 30 7.59 9.23 -7.26
CA PHE A 30 8.91 8.70 -6.84
C PHE A 30 10.01 9.08 -7.83
N PRO A 31 11.26 9.36 -7.40
CA PRO A 31 12.36 9.62 -8.32
C PRO A 31 12.69 8.35 -9.14
N SER A 32 12.32 8.37 -10.41
CA SER A 32 12.65 7.37 -11.41
C SER A 32 14.00 7.75 -12.01
N GLN A 33 14.96 6.83 -11.97
CA GLN A 33 16.23 6.96 -12.67
C GLN A 33 16.07 6.89 -14.20
N ALA A 34 14.89 6.48 -14.68
CA ALA A 34 14.52 6.54 -16.08
C ALA A 34 13.77 7.85 -16.37
N ILE A 35 14.43 8.72 -17.14
CA ILE A 35 13.92 9.91 -17.83
C ILE A 35 13.89 11.21 -16.99
N GLY A 36 14.95 12.00 -17.13
CA GLY A 36 14.91 13.47 -17.22
C GLY A 36 14.14 14.26 -16.14
N LYS A 37 14.89 14.75 -15.15
CA LYS A 37 14.68 16.00 -14.37
C LYS A 37 13.27 16.62 -14.44
N SER A 38 12.28 16.02 -13.78
CA SER A 38 11.14 16.78 -13.30
C SER A 38 10.74 16.30 -11.91
N ILE A 39 10.78 17.21 -10.95
CA ILE A 39 10.52 16.96 -9.52
C ILE A 39 9.03 16.79 -9.23
N LEU A 40 8.16 16.97 -10.24
CA LEU A 40 6.74 17.12 -9.98
C LEU A 40 5.87 15.92 -10.32
N PHE A 41 6.13 15.12 -11.36
CA PHE A 41 5.32 13.94 -11.65
C PHE A 41 6.11 12.95 -12.49
N LEU A 42 6.22 11.71 -12.04
CA LEU A 42 6.82 10.60 -12.78
C LEU A 42 5.75 9.55 -13.09
N PRO A 43 5.97 8.68 -14.10
CA PRO A 43 4.98 7.69 -14.48
C PRO A 43 4.72 6.74 -13.30
N GLN A 44 3.44 6.43 -13.08
CA GLN A 44 3.03 5.36 -12.17
C GLN A 44 3.76 4.07 -12.53
N LYS A 45 3.91 3.15 -11.57
CA LYS A 45 4.55 1.87 -11.85
C LYS A 45 3.81 1.16 -12.98
N ALA A 46 4.39 1.15 -14.19
CA ALA A 46 3.72 0.69 -15.41
C ALA A 46 3.18 -0.74 -15.27
N GLN A 47 3.87 -1.58 -14.50
CA GLN A 47 3.45 -2.92 -14.13
C GLN A 47 2.06 -2.93 -13.44
N TRP A 48 1.78 -2.01 -12.53
CA TRP A 48 0.49 -1.94 -11.83
C TRP A 48 -0.64 -1.45 -12.72
N VAL A 49 -0.35 -0.52 -13.65
CA VAL A 49 -1.29 -0.13 -14.69
C VAL A 49 -1.60 -1.32 -15.59
N GLY A 50 -0.57 -2.12 -15.96
CA GLY A 50 -0.72 -3.35 -16.73
C GLY A 50 -1.54 -4.42 -16.03
N TRP A 51 -1.41 -4.57 -14.71
CA TRP A 51 -2.21 -5.53 -13.93
C TRP A 51 -3.71 -5.31 -14.07
N MET A 52 -4.16 -4.06 -14.20
CA MET A 52 -5.58 -3.70 -14.32
C MET A 52 -6.24 -4.34 -15.56
N GLN A 53 -5.47 -4.64 -16.61
CA GLN A 53 -5.96 -5.34 -17.80
C GLN A 53 -6.43 -6.77 -17.49
N ASN A 54 -5.76 -7.46 -16.55
CA ASN A 54 -6.17 -8.79 -16.09
C ASN A 54 -7.50 -8.78 -15.33
N PHE A 55 -7.95 -7.60 -14.90
CA PHE A 55 -9.22 -7.38 -14.19
C PHE A 55 -10.27 -6.69 -15.07
N GLY A 56 -10.11 -6.70 -16.40
CA GLY A 56 -11.09 -6.19 -17.35
C GLY A 56 -10.99 -4.69 -17.65
N ILE A 57 -9.96 -4.00 -17.15
CA ILE A 57 -9.73 -2.57 -17.41
C ILE A 57 -8.69 -2.44 -18.52
N SER A 58 -9.16 -2.46 -19.76
CA SER A 58 -8.30 -2.43 -20.96
C SER A 58 -7.80 -1.02 -21.32
N ASP A 59 -8.54 0.04 -20.95
CA ASP A 59 -8.14 1.43 -21.19
C ASP A 59 -7.02 1.86 -20.21
N PRO A 60 -5.79 2.11 -20.70
CA PRO A 60 -4.68 2.53 -19.85
C PRO A 60 -4.91 3.89 -19.15
N ALA A 61 -5.68 4.79 -19.77
CA ALA A 61 -5.96 6.10 -19.18
C ALA A 61 -6.91 5.96 -17.97
N LEU A 62 -7.93 5.10 -18.09
CA LEU A 62 -8.79 4.75 -16.96
C LEU A 62 -8.02 4.02 -15.86
N ALA A 63 -7.20 3.03 -16.21
CA ALA A 63 -6.37 2.29 -15.27
C ALA A 63 -5.46 3.23 -14.47
N ALA A 64 -4.83 4.20 -15.14
CA ALA A 64 -3.99 5.20 -14.48
C ALA A 64 -4.78 6.11 -13.52
N LYS A 65 -5.98 6.57 -13.90
CA LYS A 65 -6.85 7.37 -13.01
C LYS A 65 -7.27 6.59 -11.77
N LEU A 66 -7.63 5.33 -11.92
CA LEU A 66 -8.00 4.47 -10.79
C LEU A 66 -6.81 4.21 -9.88
N LEU A 67 -5.63 3.96 -10.45
CA LEU A 67 -4.41 3.78 -9.67
C LEU A 67 -4.00 5.05 -8.92
N MET A 68 -4.24 6.23 -9.49
CA MET A 68 -4.05 7.51 -8.79
C MET A 68 -4.98 7.64 -7.58
N LEU A 69 -6.26 7.26 -7.74
CA LEU A 69 -7.22 7.26 -6.63
C LEU A 69 -6.80 6.29 -5.51
N VAL A 70 -6.38 5.07 -5.88
CA VAL A 70 -5.82 4.09 -4.94
C VAL A 70 -4.63 4.70 -4.20
N GLY A 71 -3.70 5.33 -4.91
CA GLY A 71 -2.53 5.93 -4.29
C GLY A 71 -2.86 7.05 -3.31
N ALA A 72 -3.85 7.89 -3.62
CA ALA A 72 -4.34 8.92 -2.70
C ALA A 72 -4.96 8.32 -1.43
N ILE A 73 -5.73 7.23 -1.57
CA ILE A 73 -6.32 6.50 -0.45
C ILE A 73 -5.22 5.89 0.43
N ASP A 74 -4.20 5.27 -0.16
CA ASP A 74 -3.11 4.65 0.59
C ASP A 74 -2.33 5.69 1.41
N ILE A 75 -2.01 6.85 0.82
CA ILE A 75 -1.36 7.95 1.56
C ILE A 75 -2.25 8.46 2.70
N LEU A 76 -3.54 8.68 2.44
CA LEU A 76 -4.48 9.13 3.47
C LEU A 76 -4.51 8.14 4.65
N LEU A 77 -4.63 6.84 4.37
CA LEU A 77 -4.66 5.79 5.39
C LEU A 77 -3.34 5.69 6.15
N ALA A 78 -2.19 5.86 5.48
CA ALA A 78 -0.88 5.89 6.12
C ALA A 78 -0.83 6.96 7.21
N PHE A 79 -1.19 8.21 6.87
CA PHE A 79 -1.20 9.32 7.84
C PHE A 79 -2.24 9.13 8.94
N ILE A 80 -3.43 8.62 8.62
CA ILE A 80 -4.43 8.32 9.64
C ILE A 80 -3.87 7.34 10.66
N VAL A 81 -3.28 6.21 10.24
CA VAL A 81 -2.75 5.20 11.18
C VAL A 81 -1.56 5.74 11.99
N LEU A 82 -0.69 6.56 11.39
CA LEU A 82 0.42 7.15 12.10
C LEU A 82 -0.05 8.02 13.28
N ILE A 83 -1.11 8.82 13.08
CA ILE A 83 -1.66 9.73 14.10
C ILE A 83 -2.60 8.96 15.05
N ARG A 84 -3.58 8.24 14.49
CA ARG A 84 -4.63 7.53 15.20
C ARG A 84 -4.98 6.18 14.51
N PRO A 85 -4.56 5.03 15.06
CA PRO A 85 -4.83 3.70 14.53
C PRO A 85 -6.30 3.33 14.76
N VAL A 86 -7.14 3.65 13.78
CA VAL A 86 -8.58 3.37 13.80
C VAL A 86 -8.81 1.91 13.41
N ARG A 87 -9.44 1.12 14.29
CA ARG A 87 -9.58 -0.34 14.14
C ARG A 87 -10.21 -0.78 12.80
N PRO A 88 -11.37 -0.26 12.36
CA PRO A 88 -11.91 -0.62 11.05
C PRO A 88 -10.95 -0.36 9.89
N LEU A 89 -10.19 0.74 9.93
CA LEU A 89 -9.22 1.07 8.90
C LEU A 89 -8.05 0.09 8.89
N LEU A 90 -7.59 -0.37 10.06
CA LEU A 90 -6.53 -1.39 10.12
C LEU A 90 -6.96 -2.73 9.51
N LEU A 91 -8.23 -3.13 9.67
CA LEU A 91 -8.75 -4.32 9.00
C LEU A 91 -8.82 -4.13 7.48
N TRP A 92 -9.27 -2.96 7.03
CA TRP A 92 -9.23 -2.61 5.62
C TRP A 92 -7.79 -2.65 5.08
N MET A 93 -6.83 -2.09 5.81
CA MET A 93 -5.42 -2.07 5.41
C MET A 93 -4.81 -3.47 5.38
N ALA A 94 -5.16 -4.34 6.33
CA ALA A 94 -4.77 -5.75 6.28
C ALA A 94 -5.36 -6.46 5.05
N PHE A 95 -6.65 -6.27 4.79
CA PHE A 95 -7.30 -6.83 3.60
C PHE A 95 -6.67 -6.29 2.31
N TRP A 96 -6.44 -4.99 2.20
CA TRP A 96 -5.90 -4.33 1.03
C TRP A 96 -4.43 -4.71 0.78
N GLY A 97 -3.61 -4.76 1.83
CA GLY A 97 -2.24 -5.24 1.76
C GLY A 97 -2.15 -6.71 1.31
N PHE A 98 -3.10 -7.54 1.75
CA PHE A 98 -3.19 -8.93 1.32
C PHE A 98 -3.62 -9.03 -0.15
N TRP A 99 -4.65 -8.26 -0.53
CA TRP A 99 -5.16 -8.20 -1.90
C TRP A 99 -4.06 -7.80 -2.88
N THR A 100 -3.37 -6.68 -2.61
CA THR A 100 -2.30 -6.20 -3.49
C THR A 100 -1.11 -7.16 -3.54
N ALA A 101 -0.82 -7.90 -2.45
CA ALA A 101 0.19 -8.95 -2.45
C ALA A 101 -0.22 -10.16 -3.31
N ILE A 102 -1.44 -10.68 -3.15
CA ILE A 102 -1.91 -11.88 -3.87
C ILE A 102 -2.20 -11.62 -5.36
N VAL A 103 -2.45 -10.38 -5.75
CA VAL A 103 -2.59 -10.00 -7.17
C VAL A 103 -1.37 -10.44 -7.99
N ARG A 104 -0.16 -10.44 -7.42
CA ARG A 104 1.10 -10.80 -8.10
C ARG A 104 1.05 -12.20 -8.72
N PRO A 105 0.86 -13.30 -7.96
CA PRO A 105 0.71 -14.62 -8.57
C PRO A 105 -0.52 -14.71 -9.47
N LEU A 106 -1.60 -13.95 -9.21
CA LEU A 106 -2.80 -13.96 -10.06
C LEU A 106 -2.56 -13.37 -11.46
N VAL A 107 -1.62 -12.43 -11.59
CA VAL A 107 -1.24 -11.82 -12.88
C VAL A 107 0.03 -12.45 -13.48
N GLY A 108 0.46 -13.60 -12.95
CA GLY A 108 1.57 -14.40 -13.49
C GLY A 108 2.96 -14.06 -12.95
N GLU A 109 3.06 -13.27 -11.87
CA GLU A 109 4.33 -13.00 -11.20
C GLU A 109 4.73 -14.13 -10.23
N PRO A 110 6.02 -14.23 -9.83
CA PRO A 110 6.48 -15.27 -8.93
C PRO A 110 5.72 -15.29 -7.60
N ILE A 111 5.37 -16.48 -7.12
CA ILE A 111 4.72 -16.66 -5.81
C ILE A 111 5.56 -16.08 -4.66
N TRP A 112 6.89 -16.03 -4.81
CA TRP A 112 7.79 -15.45 -3.83
C TRP A 112 7.56 -13.95 -3.63
N ASP A 113 7.05 -13.23 -4.64
CA ASP A 113 6.70 -11.82 -4.52
C ASP A 113 5.46 -11.62 -3.62
N PHE A 114 4.58 -12.63 -3.53
CA PHE A 114 3.51 -12.65 -2.53
C PHE A 114 4.06 -12.99 -1.14
N VAL A 115 4.91 -14.02 -1.05
CA VAL A 115 5.48 -14.49 0.24
C VAL A 115 6.33 -13.42 0.92
N GLU A 116 7.20 -12.71 0.17
CA GLU A 116 8.05 -11.65 0.73
C GLU A 116 7.26 -10.47 1.30
N ARG A 117 5.98 -10.32 0.91
CA ARG A 117 5.08 -9.22 1.29
C ARG A 117 4.13 -9.57 2.43
N TRP A 118 4.40 -10.64 3.17
CA TRP A 118 3.58 -11.02 4.34
C TRP A 118 3.45 -9.89 5.37
N ALA A 119 4.50 -9.07 5.50
CA ALA A 119 4.51 -7.92 6.40
C ALA A 119 3.48 -6.85 6.01
N ASN A 120 3.13 -6.72 4.71
CA ASN A 120 2.20 -5.71 4.21
C ASN A 120 0.83 -5.79 4.88
N TRP A 121 0.35 -7.01 5.13
CA TRP A 121 -0.94 -7.24 5.79
C TRP A 121 -0.82 -7.77 7.21
N GLY A 122 0.30 -8.43 7.53
CA GLY A 122 0.60 -8.87 8.89
C GLY A 122 0.79 -7.72 9.88
N ALA A 123 1.47 -6.64 9.47
CA ALA A 123 1.69 -5.47 10.32
C ALA A 123 0.39 -4.75 10.73
N PRO A 124 -0.52 -4.38 9.79
CA PRO A 124 -1.79 -3.75 10.17
C PRO A 124 -2.71 -4.70 10.95
N LEU A 125 -2.67 -6.01 10.68
CA LEU A 125 -3.43 -7.01 11.46
C LEU A 125 -2.91 -7.14 12.90
N ALA A 126 -1.59 -7.16 13.08
CA ALA A 126 -0.96 -7.16 14.41
C ALA A 126 -1.29 -5.88 15.17
N LEU A 127 -1.23 -4.72 14.50
CA LEU A 127 -1.61 -3.43 15.09
C LEU A 127 -3.08 -3.46 15.51
N TRP A 128 -3.98 -3.95 14.66
CA TRP A 128 -5.41 -4.09 14.97
C TRP A 128 -5.67 -4.91 16.24
N TYR A 129 -4.93 -6.00 16.43
CA TYR A 129 -5.04 -6.83 17.64
C TYR A 129 -4.58 -6.08 18.90
N LEU A 130 -3.55 -5.23 18.75
CA LEU A 130 -2.93 -4.51 19.86
C LEU A 130 -3.75 -3.30 20.35
N VAL A 131 -4.34 -2.52 19.44
CA VAL A 131 -5.13 -1.34 19.84
C VAL A 131 -6.45 -1.76 20.46
N LYS A 132 -6.78 -1.34 21.68
CA LYS A 132 -8.09 -1.66 22.29
C LYS A 132 -9.25 -1.00 21.55
N LYS A 133 -10.46 -1.55 21.69
CA LYS A 133 -11.71 -0.91 21.24
C LYS A 133 -11.83 0.43 22.00
N SER A 134 -11.61 1.53 21.29
CA SER A 134 -11.79 2.90 21.81
C SER A 134 -13.25 3.19 22.06
#